data_AF-A0A8C6EZQ6-F1
#
_entry.id   AF-A0A8C6EZQ6-F1
#
_cell.length_a   1.000
_cell.length_b   1.000
_cell.length_c   1.000
_cell.angle_alpha   90.00
_cell.angle_beta   90.00
_cell.angle_gamma   90.00
#
_symmetry.space_group_name_H-M   'P 1'
#
loop_
_entity.id
_entity.type
_entity.pdbx_description
1 polymer ?
#
loop_
_entity_poly.entity_id
_entity_poly.type
_entity_poly.pdbx_seq_one_letter_code
_entity_poly.pdbx_strand_id
1 'polypeptide(L)'
;MESAGCSAAAVGNRDMGSQRDLSLVPERLQRREQERQLEVEKRKQKRQNQEVEEEKSDFFAAAFSRERAAVEELLEGEESVERLEEATSRLQGLQKLLNDSVLFLAPYDLRQGQEALTHLQAALAERRQELQPKKRFAFKTRRKDAALATKVDTAPVAPAAEGIMSPSLPLKDEEALGFSWACGFSNLEFQVLEKRADEVHQRDILLTELSNCTIKLYGNPNTLRLTKARSCKVLCGPVSTSVFLEDCSDCILAVACQQLRLHSTTNTRIFLQVTSRAIVEDCSGIQFAPYTWSYPGIEKDFQGSGLDRSKNNWTNVDDFNWLARDVASPNWSILPEEERKIQWD
;
A
#
# COMPACT_ATOMS: atom_id res chain seq x y z
N MET A 1 78.05 56.42 -42.74
CA MET A 1 77.09 55.77 -41.84
C MET A 1 76.30 54.80 -42.70
N GLU A 2 76.91 53.65 -43.02
CA GLU A 2 76.76 52.38 -42.26
C GLU A 2 75.36 51.80 -42.48
N SER A 3 75.19 50.83 -43.39
CA SER A 3 75.34 49.37 -43.19
C SER A 3 74.42 48.84 -42.08
N ALA A 4 73.53 47.87 -42.28
CA ALA A 4 73.74 46.61 -42.98
C ALA A 4 72.41 45.95 -43.40
N GLY A 5 72.51 45.00 -44.35
CA GLY A 5 71.44 44.07 -44.72
C GLY A 5 71.78 42.61 -44.39
N CYS A 6 70.91 41.72 -44.88
CA CYS A 6 70.93 40.23 -44.92
C CYS A 6 70.58 39.50 -43.60
N SER A 7 69.86 38.37 -43.55
CA SER A 7 69.49 37.37 -44.59
C SER A 7 68.29 36.49 -44.18
N ALA A 8 67.54 36.04 -45.21
CA ALA A 8 66.81 34.78 -45.46
C ALA A 8 66.21 33.92 -44.31
N ALA A 9 64.93 33.52 -44.48
CA ALA A 9 64.56 32.17 -44.96
C ALA A 9 63.03 32.00 -45.07
N ALA A 10 62.59 31.41 -46.17
CA ALA A 10 61.23 30.98 -46.45
C ALA A 10 60.91 29.65 -45.76
N VAL A 11 59.72 29.49 -45.18
CA VAL A 11 58.93 28.25 -45.26
C VAL A 11 57.45 28.63 -45.16
N GLY A 12 56.67 28.24 -46.16
CA GLY A 12 55.23 28.48 -46.18
C GLY A 12 54.50 27.76 -45.06
N ASN A 13 53.35 28.30 -44.67
CA ASN A 13 52.25 27.50 -44.22
C ASN A 13 50.95 28.20 -44.63
N ARG A 14 50.56 27.94 -45.87
CA ARG A 14 49.14 27.94 -46.22
C ARG A 14 48.47 26.85 -45.39
N ASP A 15 47.40 27.25 -44.72
CA ASP A 15 46.14 26.50 -44.71
C ASP A 15 46.15 25.15 -43.96
N MET A 16 45.79 25.16 -42.67
CA MET A 16 45.32 23.97 -41.94
C MET A 16 44.50 24.35 -40.69
N GLY A 17 43.68 25.40 -40.77
CA GLY A 17 42.88 25.89 -39.63
C GLY A 17 41.41 25.45 -39.63
N SER A 18 40.87 24.91 -40.74
CA SER A 18 39.41 24.85 -40.95
C SER A 18 38.89 23.50 -41.47
N GLN A 19 39.46 22.39 -41.05
CA GLN A 19 38.92 21.06 -41.40
C GLN A 19 38.65 20.12 -40.22
N ARG A 20 39.12 20.44 -39.00
CA ARG A 20 38.94 19.53 -37.85
C ARG A 20 37.55 19.59 -37.21
N ASP A 21 36.75 20.64 -37.44
CA ASP A 21 35.43 20.78 -36.80
C ASP A 21 34.24 20.27 -37.63
N LEU A 22 34.39 20.09 -38.95
CA LEU A 22 33.28 19.64 -39.81
C LEU A 22 32.94 18.15 -39.64
N SER A 23 33.92 17.34 -39.20
CA SER A 23 33.74 15.90 -38.97
C SER A 23 32.90 15.57 -37.73
N LEU A 24 32.80 16.51 -36.78
CA LEU A 24 32.01 16.38 -35.54
C LEU A 24 30.58 16.92 -35.68
N VAL A 25 30.25 17.55 -36.80
CA VAL A 25 28.91 18.11 -37.07
C VAL A 25 27.82 17.04 -37.07
N PRO A 26 28.00 15.84 -37.68
CA PRO A 26 27.01 14.77 -37.63
C PRO A 26 26.75 14.27 -36.21
N GLU A 27 27.80 14.11 -35.40
CA GLU A 27 27.67 13.67 -34.00
C GLU A 27 26.95 14.71 -33.13
N ARG A 28 27.23 16.00 -33.33
CA ARG A 28 26.53 17.10 -32.65
C ARG A 28 25.05 17.16 -33.03
N LEU A 29 24.72 16.89 -34.30
CA LEU A 29 23.35 16.82 -34.79
C LEU A 29 22.59 15.62 -34.20
N GLN A 30 23.24 14.45 -34.15
CA GLN A 30 22.67 13.25 -33.54
C GLN A 30 22.45 13.43 -32.04
N ARG A 31 23.40 14.03 -31.31
CA ARG A 31 23.24 14.32 -29.88
C ARG A 31 22.07 15.27 -29.62
N ARG A 32 21.90 16.31 -30.45
CA ARG A 32 20.79 17.28 -30.33
C ARG A 32 19.43 16.68 -30.71
N GLU A 33 19.42 15.73 -31.63
CA GLU A 33 18.22 14.96 -31.98
C GLU A 33 17.81 14.02 -30.84
N GLN A 34 18.77 13.31 -30.24
CA GLN A 34 18.54 12.48 -29.05
C GLN A 34 18.03 13.31 -27.87
N GLU A 35 18.62 14.48 -27.61
CA GLU A 35 18.16 15.41 -26.56
C GLU A 35 16.71 15.85 -26.79
N ARG A 36 16.33 16.18 -28.04
CA ARG A 36 14.94 16.53 -28.37
C ARG A 36 13.99 15.35 -28.18
N GLN A 37 14.39 14.14 -28.58
CA GLN A 37 13.57 12.94 -28.39
C GLN A 37 13.35 12.65 -26.91
N LEU A 38 14.40 12.72 -26.08
CA LEU A 38 14.31 12.57 -24.63
C LEU A 38 13.44 13.64 -23.97
N GLU A 39 13.50 14.89 -24.44
CA GLU A 39 12.66 15.96 -23.90
C GLU A 39 11.18 15.77 -24.25
N VAL A 40 10.88 15.35 -25.49
CA VAL A 40 9.52 15.03 -25.93
C VAL A 40 8.97 13.83 -25.13
N GLU A 41 9.79 12.80 -24.90
CA GLU A 41 9.40 11.62 -24.14
C GLU A 41 9.19 11.94 -22.66
N LYS A 42 10.07 12.75 -22.04
CA LYS A 42 9.88 13.27 -20.67
C LYS A 42 8.60 14.10 -20.54
N ARG A 43 8.28 14.94 -21.53
CA ARG A 43 7.02 15.72 -21.55
C ARG A 43 5.79 14.83 -21.71
N LYS A 44 5.86 13.79 -22.55
CA LYS A 44 4.79 12.81 -22.73
C LYS A 44 4.54 12.01 -21.45
N GLN A 45 5.60 11.54 -20.80
CA GLN A 45 5.52 10.84 -19.51
C GLN A 45 4.97 11.74 -18.40
N LYS A 46 5.38 13.02 -18.34
CA LYS A 46 4.86 13.96 -17.34
C LYS A 46 3.34 14.18 -17.50
N ARG A 47 2.86 14.27 -18.74
CA ARG A 47 1.42 14.36 -19.04
C ARG A 47 0.67 13.10 -18.63
N GLN A 48 1.20 11.92 -18.97
CA GLN A 48 0.59 10.65 -18.57
C GLN A 48 0.54 10.47 -17.05
N ASN A 49 1.60 10.82 -16.33
CA ASN A 49 1.59 10.74 -14.87
C ASN A 49 0.57 11.70 -14.24
N GLN A 50 0.43 12.90 -14.80
CA GLN A 50 -0.56 13.87 -14.33
C GLN A 50 -1.99 13.38 -14.61
N GLU A 51 -2.25 12.83 -15.80
CA GLU A 51 -3.54 12.21 -16.15
C GLU A 51 -3.88 11.06 -15.17
N VAL A 52 -2.90 10.23 -14.81
CA VAL A 52 -3.09 9.12 -13.85
C VAL A 52 -3.37 9.63 -12.43
N GLU A 53 -2.79 10.74 -11.99
CA GLU A 53 -3.12 11.34 -10.70
C GLU A 53 -4.52 11.96 -10.68
N GLU A 54 -4.90 12.65 -11.76
CA GLU A 54 -6.22 13.23 -11.94
C GLU A 54 -7.31 12.13 -11.97
N GLU A 55 -7.11 11.05 -12.73
CA GLU A 55 -8.03 9.90 -12.77
C GLU A 55 -8.21 9.21 -11.41
N LYS A 56 -7.14 9.13 -10.60
CA LYS A 56 -7.21 8.54 -9.25
C LYS A 56 -7.99 9.41 -8.27
N SER A 57 -7.82 10.73 -8.34
CA SER A 57 -8.58 11.66 -7.51
C SER A 57 -10.06 11.65 -7.89
N ASP A 58 -10.39 11.65 -9.19
CA ASP A 58 -11.77 11.57 -9.67
C ASP A 58 -12.44 10.26 -9.26
N PHE A 59 -11.73 9.14 -9.36
CA PHE A 59 -12.22 7.84 -8.92
C PHE A 59 -12.51 7.83 -7.42
N PHE A 60 -11.61 8.38 -6.61
CA PHE A 60 -11.82 8.52 -5.17
C PHE A 60 -13.01 9.42 -4.87
N ALA A 61 -13.10 10.61 -5.49
CA ALA A 61 -14.18 11.55 -5.26
C ALA A 61 -15.55 10.94 -5.59
N ALA A 62 -15.65 10.18 -6.69
CA ALA A 62 -16.87 9.48 -7.07
C ALA A 62 -17.22 8.34 -6.08
N ALA A 63 -16.23 7.53 -5.67
CA ALA A 63 -16.44 6.43 -4.72
C ALA A 63 -16.82 6.95 -3.33
N PHE A 64 -16.11 7.98 -2.84
CA PHE A 64 -16.35 8.63 -1.56
C PHE A 64 -17.71 9.31 -1.52
N SER A 65 -18.09 10.03 -2.58
CA SER A 65 -19.40 10.69 -2.66
C SER A 65 -20.54 9.68 -2.68
N ARG A 66 -20.39 8.56 -3.39
CA ARG A 66 -21.39 7.47 -3.41
C ARG A 66 -21.60 6.87 -2.02
N GLU A 67 -20.53 6.49 -1.34
CA GLU A 67 -20.66 5.88 -0.02
C GLU A 67 -21.12 6.87 1.04
N ARG A 68 -20.69 8.14 0.93
CA ARG A 68 -21.23 9.23 1.75
C ARG A 68 -22.74 9.35 1.58
N ALA A 69 -23.23 9.43 0.34
CA ALA A 69 -24.66 9.55 0.06
C ALA A 69 -25.46 8.36 0.59
N ALA A 70 -24.90 7.14 0.50
CA ALA A 70 -25.52 5.95 1.06
C ALA A 70 -25.63 5.99 2.60
N VAL A 71 -24.63 6.55 3.28
CA VAL A 71 -24.69 6.75 4.75
C VAL A 71 -25.71 7.84 5.09
N GLU A 72 -25.76 8.95 4.35
CA GLU A 72 -26.74 10.03 4.55
C GLU A 72 -28.18 9.51 4.34
N GLU A 73 -28.44 8.71 3.30
CA GLU A 73 -29.76 8.09 3.05
C GLU A 73 -30.19 7.17 4.20
N LEU A 74 -29.26 6.37 4.75
CA LEU A 74 -29.53 5.52 5.91
C LEU A 74 -29.82 6.33 7.19
N LEU A 75 -29.28 7.55 7.31
CA LEU A 75 -29.50 8.45 8.44
C LEU A 75 -30.81 9.26 8.31
N GLU A 76 -31.25 9.58 7.10
CA GLU A 76 -32.51 10.30 6.82
C GLU A 76 -33.76 9.39 6.88
N GLY A 77 -33.60 8.07 6.76
CA GLY A 77 -34.68 7.09 6.81
C GLY A 77 -35.33 6.90 8.20
N GLU A 78 -36.34 6.01 8.27
CA GLU A 78 -37.03 5.71 9.54
C GLU A 78 -36.07 5.11 10.59
N GLU A 79 -36.30 5.47 11.85
CA GLU A 79 -35.52 5.08 13.04
C GLU A 79 -35.56 3.58 13.29
N SER A 80 -34.57 2.86 12.76
CA SER A 80 -34.36 1.43 13.04
C SER A 80 -32.95 1.19 13.58
N VAL A 81 -32.85 0.30 14.56
CA VAL A 81 -31.57 -0.14 15.15
C VAL A 81 -30.70 -0.82 14.07
N GLU A 82 -31.32 -1.60 13.18
CA GLU A 82 -30.62 -2.30 12.09
C GLU A 82 -29.99 -1.33 11.09
N ARG A 83 -30.67 -0.22 10.77
CA ARG A 83 -30.14 0.83 9.88
C ARG A 83 -28.99 1.60 10.53
N LEU A 84 -29.04 1.82 11.84
CA LEU A 84 -27.93 2.45 12.57
C LEU A 84 -26.69 1.56 12.61
N GLU A 85 -26.86 0.24 12.75
CA GLU A 85 -25.76 -0.71 12.66
C GLU A 85 -25.18 -0.75 11.25
N GLU A 86 -26.02 -0.76 10.21
CA GLU A 86 -25.57 -0.68 8.81
C GLU A 86 -24.85 0.64 8.51
N ALA A 87 -25.39 1.78 8.95
CA ALA A 87 -24.77 3.09 8.80
C ALA A 87 -23.40 3.15 9.52
N THR A 88 -23.27 2.48 10.67
CA THR A 88 -21.99 2.38 11.39
C THR A 88 -20.97 1.56 10.61
N SER A 89 -21.38 0.41 10.07
CA SER A 89 -20.52 -0.43 9.24
C SER A 89 -20.06 0.30 7.98
N ARG A 90 -20.95 1.03 7.31
CA ARG A 90 -20.61 1.83 6.12
C ARG A 90 -19.71 3.02 6.45
N LEU A 91 -19.91 3.68 7.59
CA LEU A 91 -19.04 4.77 8.05
C LEU A 91 -17.63 4.26 8.36
N GLN A 92 -17.49 3.07 8.95
CA GLN A 92 -16.18 2.42 9.13
C GLN A 92 -15.52 2.08 7.78
N GLY A 93 -16.31 1.63 6.79
CA GLY A 93 -15.86 1.42 5.42
C GLY A 93 -15.37 2.72 4.75
N LEU A 94 -16.10 3.83 4.93
CA LEU A 94 -15.72 5.16 4.44
C LEU A 94 -14.41 5.65 5.07
N GLN A 95 -14.25 5.43 6.38
CA GLN A 95 -13.03 5.78 7.10
C GLN A 95 -11.84 4.94 6.63
N LYS A 96 -12.05 3.65 6.37
CA LYS A 96 -11.03 2.78 5.78
C LYS A 96 -10.64 3.24 4.38
N LEU A 97 -11.62 3.56 3.53
CA LEU A 97 -11.37 4.05 2.17
C LEU A 97 -10.58 5.36 2.18
N LEU A 98 -10.88 6.29 3.09
CA LEU A 98 -10.10 7.52 3.25
C LEU A 98 -8.66 7.22 3.72
N ASN A 99 -8.49 6.36 4.71
CA ASN A 99 -7.18 5.98 5.25
C ASN A 99 -6.30 5.26 4.21
N ASP A 100 -6.88 4.34 3.44
CA ASP A 100 -6.20 3.63 2.35
C ASP A 100 -5.83 4.60 1.21
N SER A 101 -6.51 5.75 1.14
CA SER A 101 -6.35 6.76 0.10
C SER A 101 -5.44 7.95 0.44
N VAL A 102 -5.03 8.09 1.70
CA VAL A 102 -4.22 9.25 2.17
C VAL A 102 -2.96 9.47 1.34
N LEU A 103 -2.34 8.40 0.86
CA LEU A 103 -1.06 8.46 0.16
C LEU A 103 -1.15 8.98 -1.29
N PHE A 104 -2.36 9.08 -1.85
CA PHE A 104 -2.56 9.48 -3.25
C PHE A 104 -3.57 10.61 -3.44
N LEU A 105 -4.12 11.15 -2.36
CA LEU A 105 -5.05 12.26 -2.41
C LEU A 105 -4.36 13.60 -2.25
N ALA A 106 -4.89 14.61 -2.93
CA ALA A 106 -4.47 15.97 -2.70
C ALA A 106 -4.85 16.39 -1.25
N PRO A 107 -4.09 17.29 -0.62
CA PRO A 107 -4.39 17.77 0.73
C PRO A 107 -5.78 18.40 0.88
N TYR A 108 -6.37 18.90 -0.23
CA TYR A 108 -7.72 19.42 -0.27
C TYR A 108 -8.77 18.32 -0.10
N ASP A 109 -8.68 17.25 -0.90
CA ASP A 109 -9.62 16.12 -0.88
C ASP A 109 -9.56 15.37 0.46
N LEU A 110 -8.36 15.25 1.04
CA LEU A 110 -8.18 14.66 2.36
C LEU A 110 -8.92 15.44 3.45
N ARG A 111 -8.80 16.78 3.45
CA ARG A 111 -9.52 17.64 4.40
C ARG A 111 -11.01 17.53 4.22
N GLN A 112 -11.49 17.58 2.98
CA GLN A 112 -12.91 17.47 2.66
C GLN A 112 -13.49 16.13 3.13
N GLY A 113 -12.76 15.02 2.93
CA GLY A 113 -13.19 13.71 3.39
C GLY A 113 -13.19 13.56 4.91
N GLN A 114 -12.20 14.15 5.61
CA GLN A 114 -12.17 14.18 7.08
C GLN A 114 -13.33 14.99 7.66
N GLU A 115 -13.63 16.16 7.09
CA GLU A 115 -14.78 16.98 7.49
C GLU A 115 -16.10 16.23 7.29
N ALA A 116 -16.27 15.56 6.14
CA ALA A 116 -17.46 14.74 5.88
C ALA A 116 -17.61 13.59 6.89
N LEU A 117 -16.51 12.89 7.23
CA LEU A 117 -16.52 11.83 8.25
C LEU A 117 -16.97 12.34 9.62
N THR A 118 -16.40 13.47 10.06
CA THR A 118 -16.78 14.06 11.36
C THR A 118 -18.25 14.48 11.40
N HIS A 119 -18.77 15.02 10.30
CA HIS A 119 -20.18 15.38 10.17
C HIS A 119 -21.10 14.14 10.26
N LEU A 120 -20.78 13.06 9.53
CA LEU A 120 -21.55 11.82 9.57
C LEU A 120 -21.51 11.14 10.94
N GLN A 121 -20.36 11.17 11.62
CA GLN A 121 -20.22 10.65 12.98
C GLN A 121 -21.09 11.41 13.98
N ALA A 122 -21.15 12.74 13.86
CA ALA A 122 -22.01 13.57 14.69
C ALA A 122 -23.51 13.26 14.45
N ALA A 123 -23.91 13.18 13.18
CA ALA A 123 -25.30 12.85 12.81
C ALA A 123 -25.72 11.45 13.32
N LEU A 124 -24.85 10.45 13.23
CA LEU A 124 -25.10 9.10 13.73
C LEU A 124 -25.21 9.10 15.27
N ALA A 125 -24.38 9.87 15.97
CA ALA A 125 -24.44 10.01 17.42
C ALA A 125 -25.74 10.68 17.89
N GLU A 126 -26.19 11.72 17.20
CA GLU A 126 -27.47 12.39 17.45
C GLU A 126 -28.65 11.42 17.26
N ARG A 127 -28.66 10.68 16.14
CA ARG A 127 -29.71 9.70 15.85
C ARG A 127 -29.77 8.56 16.88
N ARG A 128 -28.61 8.10 17.35
CA ARG A 128 -28.52 7.13 18.46
C ARG A 128 -29.08 7.69 19.76
N GLN A 129 -28.89 8.99 20.03
CA GLN A 129 -29.40 9.63 21.24
C GLN A 129 -30.91 9.80 21.20
N GLU A 130 -31.50 10.05 20.02
CA GLU A 130 -32.94 10.18 19.85
C GLU A 130 -33.69 8.86 20.06
N LEU A 131 -33.06 7.74 19.67
CA LEU A 131 -33.54 6.38 19.87
C LEU A 131 -33.33 5.84 21.30
N GLN A 132 -32.50 6.49 22.12
CA GLN A 132 -32.47 6.18 23.55
C GLN A 132 -33.78 6.62 24.20
N PRO A 133 -34.42 5.79 25.05
CA PRO A 133 -35.67 6.16 25.70
C PRO A 133 -35.44 7.43 26.54
N LYS A 134 -35.98 8.56 26.06
CA LYS A 134 -35.91 9.85 26.76
C LYS A 134 -36.36 9.62 28.20
N LYS A 135 -35.48 9.88 29.17
CA LYS A 135 -35.77 9.80 30.61
C LYS A 135 -36.98 10.70 30.91
N ARG A 136 -38.18 10.13 30.85
CA ARG A 136 -39.45 10.81 31.11
C ARG A 136 -39.67 10.84 32.61
N PHE A 137 -39.64 12.05 33.16
CA PHE A 137 -40.37 12.48 34.36
C PHE A 137 -40.19 11.61 35.61
N ALA A 138 -39.14 11.88 36.39
CA ALA A 138 -39.17 11.57 37.82
C ALA A 138 -39.97 12.68 38.53
N PHE A 139 -41.24 12.39 38.86
CA PHE A 139 -42.05 13.21 39.75
C PHE A 139 -41.36 13.32 41.12
N LYS A 140 -40.96 14.54 41.53
CA LYS A 140 -40.56 14.80 42.92
C LYS A 140 -41.81 14.92 43.79
N THR A 141 -42.15 13.86 44.52
CA THR A 141 -43.05 13.95 45.68
C THR A 141 -42.24 14.20 46.94
N ARG A 142 -42.57 15.33 47.58
CA ARG A 142 -42.05 15.81 48.86
C ARG A 142 -42.64 14.97 50.00
N ARG A 143 -41.79 14.39 50.86
CA ARG A 143 -42.13 14.18 52.28
C ARG A 143 -40.95 14.53 53.18
N LYS A 144 -41.36 15.04 54.33
CA LYS A 144 -40.66 15.79 55.38
C LYS A 144 -40.54 14.87 56.61
N ASP A 145 -39.64 15.27 57.50
CA ASP A 145 -39.45 14.84 58.90
C ASP A 145 -38.54 13.60 59.07
N ALA A 146 -37.56 13.55 59.98
CA ALA A 146 -36.98 14.52 60.90
C ALA A 146 -35.67 13.95 61.49
N ALA A 147 -34.72 14.86 61.79
CA ALA A 147 -33.81 14.84 62.96
C ALA A 147 -32.78 13.68 63.12
N LEU A 148 -31.56 13.83 63.67
CA LEU A 148 -30.89 14.86 64.48
C LEU A 148 -29.36 14.54 64.52
N ALA A 149 -28.56 15.57 64.90
CA ALA A 149 -27.24 15.55 65.58
C ALA A 149 -26.01 16.08 64.77
N THR A 150 -25.66 17.39 64.87
CA THR A 150 -24.63 18.07 65.76
C THR A 150 -23.24 18.17 65.09
N LYS A 151 -22.84 19.31 64.47
CA LYS A 151 -21.93 20.42 64.94
C LYS A 151 -20.63 19.92 65.66
N VAL A 152 -19.40 20.37 65.36
CA VAL A 152 -18.80 21.74 65.38
C VAL A 152 -17.48 21.80 64.55
N ASP A 153 -17.13 23.03 64.12
CA ASP A 153 -15.93 23.66 63.48
C ASP A 153 -14.53 23.10 63.84
N THR A 154 -13.39 23.32 63.14
CA THR A 154 -12.79 24.50 62.46
C THR A 154 -11.63 24.06 61.51
N ALA A 155 -11.33 24.85 60.47
CA ALA A 155 -10.10 24.81 59.64
C ALA A 155 -8.96 25.64 60.30
N PRO A 156 -7.71 25.78 59.76
CA PRO A 156 -7.14 25.33 58.47
C PRO A 156 -5.68 24.79 58.53
N VAL A 157 -5.12 24.51 57.33
CA VAL A 157 -3.69 24.52 56.90
C VAL A 157 -3.23 23.19 56.23
N ALA A 158 -2.93 23.30 54.92
CA ALA A 158 -2.31 22.31 54.03
C ALA A 158 -0.75 22.30 54.22
N PRO A 159 0.09 21.43 53.58
CA PRO A 159 -0.19 20.57 52.42
C PRO A 159 0.44 19.15 52.44
N ALA A 160 0.25 18.44 51.32
CA ALA A 160 1.10 17.39 50.74
C ALA A 160 0.68 15.90 50.89
N ALA A 161 0.59 15.29 49.69
CA ALA A 161 1.01 13.94 49.30
C ALA A 161 0.02 12.74 49.39
N GLU A 162 0.04 12.00 48.27
CA GLU A 162 -0.26 10.58 48.05
C GLU A 162 -1.72 10.17 47.75
N GLY A 163 -1.96 9.94 46.45
CA GLY A 163 -3.13 9.25 45.91
C GLY A 163 -2.97 7.74 46.03
N ILE A 164 -3.98 7.14 46.65
CA ILE A 164 -4.04 5.75 47.10
C ILE A 164 -4.49 4.81 45.99
N MET A 165 -3.91 3.62 46.07
CA MET A 165 -4.08 2.39 45.33
C MET A 165 -5.53 1.88 45.20
N SER A 166 -5.67 1.09 44.13
CA SER A 166 -6.70 0.12 43.74
C SER A 166 -7.36 -0.70 44.85
N PRO A 167 -8.55 -1.25 44.55
CA PRO A 167 -8.86 -2.63 44.91
C PRO A 167 -9.25 -3.50 43.68
N SER A 168 -8.39 -4.49 43.42
CA SER A 168 -8.66 -5.85 42.89
C SER A 168 -9.89 -6.50 43.54
N LEU A 169 -10.73 -7.41 42.99
CA LEU A 169 -10.72 -8.47 41.94
C LEU A 169 -12.22 -9.01 41.93
N PRO A 170 -12.63 -10.16 41.35
CA PRO A 170 -12.22 -10.95 40.16
C PRO A 170 -13.44 -11.40 39.31
N LEU A 171 -13.40 -11.49 37.97
CA LEU A 171 -14.33 -12.38 37.23
C LEU A 171 -13.70 -12.90 35.92
N LYS A 172 -14.03 -14.16 35.64
CA LYS A 172 -13.63 -15.04 34.54
C LYS A 172 -13.86 -14.45 33.14
N ASP A 173 -12.89 -14.61 32.25
CA ASP A 173 -13.09 -14.71 30.80
C ASP A 173 -12.90 -16.21 30.47
N GLU A 174 -13.93 -17.05 30.30
CA GLU A 174 -14.94 -17.13 29.23
C GLU A 174 -14.32 -17.20 27.83
N GLU A 175 -13.97 -18.44 27.46
CA GLU A 175 -13.99 -18.90 26.08
C GLU A 175 -15.35 -18.55 25.42
N ALA A 176 -15.36 -17.62 24.47
CA ALA A 176 -16.49 -17.42 23.55
C ALA A 176 -16.01 -16.88 22.19
N LEU A 177 -15.92 -17.80 21.22
CA LEU A 177 -16.29 -17.70 19.79
C LEU A 177 -16.76 -16.30 19.30
N GLY A 178 -16.29 -15.72 18.19
CA GLY A 178 -15.43 -16.16 17.10
C GLY A 178 -15.65 -15.23 15.89
N PHE A 179 -14.64 -14.45 15.51
CA PHE A 179 -14.43 -13.84 14.18
C PHE A 179 -13.01 -13.23 14.12
N SER A 180 -11.97 -14.08 14.12
CA SER A 180 -10.59 -13.67 13.85
C SER A 180 -10.31 -13.74 12.33
N TRP A 181 -10.62 -12.65 11.61
CA TRP A 181 -10.49 -12.53 10.15
C TRP A 181 -9.04 -12.30 9.68
N ALA A 182 -8.12 -13.21 9.97
CA ALA A 182 -6.84 -13.29 9.27
C ALA A 182 -6.59 -14.76 8.89
N CYS A 183 -6.95 -15.13 7.66
CA CYS A 183 -6.60 -16.44 7.11
C CYS A 183 -5.10 -16.43 6.78
N GLY A 184 -4.24 -16.69 7.77
CA GLY A 184 -2.81 -16.42 7.65
C GLY A 184 -1.92 -17.37 8.44
N PHE A 185 -0.61 -17.16 8.32
CA PHE A 185 0.41 -17.84 9.12
C PHE A 185 1.30 -16.78 9.77
N SER A 186 1.57 -16.94 11.07
CA SER A 186 2.36 -15.99 11.83
C SER A 186 3.28 -16.68 12.82
N ASN A 187 4.50 -16.15 13.01
CA ASN A 187 5.43 -16.56 14.07
C ASN A 187 5.85 -18.04 13.95
N LEU A 188 6.16 -18.48 12.72
CA LEU A 188 6.55 -19.87 12.44
C LEU A 188 7.94 -19.91 11.83
N GLU A 189 8.71 -20.92 12.24
CA GLU A 189 10.05 -21.16 11.72
C GLU A 189 10.24 -22.62 11.31
N PHE A 190 10.99 -22.85 10.23
CA PHE A 190 11.37 -24.19 9.74
C PHE A 190 10.18 -25.13 9.47
N GLN A 191 9.07 -24.59 8.97
CA GLN A 191 7.85 -25.36 8.70
C GLN A 191 7.44 -25.34 7.24
N VAL A 192 6.76 -26.42 6.84
CA VAL A 192 6.05 -26.51 5.56
C VAL A 192 4.57 -26.33 5.83
N LEU A 193 3.99 -25.28 5.25
CA LEU A 193 2.64 -24.83 5.52
C LEU A 193 1.84 -24.88 4.22
N GLU A 194 0.66 -25.47 4.26
CA GLU A 194 -0.19 -25.60 3.07
C GLU A 194 -1.60 -25.12 3.37
N LYS A 195 -2.18 -24.33 2.47
CA LYS A 195 -3.60 -23.97 2.48
C LYS A 195 -4.27 -24.41 1.19
N ARG A 196 -5.45 -25.00 1.33
CA ARG A 196 -6.26 -25.49 0.21
C ARG A 196 -7.17 -24.40 -0.34
N ALA A 197 -7.71 -24.64 -1.54
CA ALA A 197 -8.58 -23.71 -2.25
C ALA A 197 -9.74 -23.19 -1.39
N ASP A 198 -10.39 -24.07 -0.63
CA ASP A 198 -11.54 -23.72 0.22
C ASP A 198 -11.19 -22.73 1.36
N GLU A 199 -9.93 -22.75 1.83
CA GLU A 199 -9.48 -21.86 2.90
C GLU A 199 -9.07 -20.48 2.38
N VAL A 200 -8.58 -20.41 1.14
CA VAL A 200 -8.04 -19.19 0.54
C VAL A 200 -9.04 -18.47 -0.37
N HIS A 201 -10.11 -19.13 -0.80
CA HIS A 201 -11.05 -18.62 -1.80
C HIS A 201 -11.57 -17.21 -1.46
N GLN A 202 -11.16 -16.21 -2.25
CA GLN A 202 -11.52 -14.80 -2.10
C GLN A 202 -11.28 -14.22 -0.69
N ARG A 203 -10.29 -14.75 0.04
CA ARG A 203 -9.89 -14.22 1.35
C ARG A 203 -8.56 -13.49 1.27
N ASP A 204 -8.37 -12.57 2.21
CA ASP A 204 -7.10 -11.90 2.41
C ASP A 204 -6.18 -12.77 3.28
N ILE A 205 -4.97 -13.01 2.80
CA ILE A 205 -3.97 -13.84 3.45
C ILE A 205 -2.85 -12.97 3.99
N LEU A 206 -2.58 -13.10 5.28
CA LEU A 206 -1.46 -12.45 5.96
C LEU A 206 -0.42 -13.49 6.36
N LEU A 207 0.78 -13.37 5.83
CA LEU A 207 1.96 -14.15 6.19
C LEU A 207 2.93 -13.21 6.89
N THR A 208 3.14 -13.38 8.19
CA THR A 208 3.97 -12.45 8.97
C THR A 208 4.96 -13.15 9.90
N GLU A 209 6.14 -12.58 10.10
CA GLU A 209 7.13 -13.12 11.06
C GLU A 209 7.43 -14.61 10.80
N LEU A 210 7.84 -14.91 9.57
CA LEU A 210 8.16 -16.27 9.12
C LEU A 210 9.64 -16.39 8.81
N SER A 211 10.28 -17.46 9.28
CA SER A 211 11.71 -17.74 9.03
C SER A 211 11.88 -19.15 8.47
N ASN A 212 12.60 -19.32 7.36
CA ASN A 212 12.92 -20.64 6.80
C ASN A 212 11.68 -21.52 6.53
N CYS A 213 10.54 -20.91 6.20
CA CYS A 213 9.29 -21.62 5.96
C CYS A 213 9.03 -21.82 4.46
N THR A 214 8.39 -22.94 4.12
CA THR A 214 7.86 -23.20 2.77
C THR A 214 6.34 -23.15 2.82
N ILE A 215 5.74 -22.15 2.19
CA ILE A 215 4.30 -21.93 2.20
C ILE A 215 3.73 -22.22 0.82
N LYS A 216 2.72 -23.10 0.73
CA LYS A 216 1.99 -23.41 -0.50
C LYS A 216 0.52 -23.03 -0.34
N LEU A 217 0.07 -22.07 -1.12
CA LEU A 217 -1.31 -21.57 -1.13
C LEU A 217 -1.94 -21.98 -2.45
N TYR A 218 -2.82 -22.98 -2.38
CA TYR A 218 -3.57 -23.47 -3.53
C TYR A 218 -4.93 -22.77 -3.58
N GLY A 219 -5.28 -22.15 -4.71
CA GLY A 219 -6.56 -21.46 -4.89
C GLY A 219 -6.41 -20.02 -5.34
N ASN A 220 -7.50 -19.26 -5.24
CA ASN A 220 -7.60 -17.86 -5.64
C ASN A 220 -7.82 -16.93 -4.42
N PRO A 221 -6.76 -16.53 -3.69
CA PRO A 221 -6.89 -15.52 -2.65
C PRO A 221 -7.26 -14.15 -3.23
N ASN A 222 -7.93 -13.33 -2.42
CA ASN A 222 -8.26 -11.97 -2.81
C ASN A 222 -7.01 -11.07 -2.79
N THR A 223 -6.32 -11.05 -1.64
CA THR A 223 -5.10 -10.27 -1.40
C THR A 223 -4.07 -11.13 -0.68
N LEU A 224 -2.80 -11.02 -1.05
CA LEU A 224 -1.70 -11.67 -0.33
C LEU A 224 -0.77 -10.61 0.25
N ARG A 225 -0.53 -10.67 1.56
CA ARG A 225 0.43 -9.80 2.24
C ARG A 225 1.49 -10.65 2.93
N LEU A 226 2.76 -10.41 2.61
CA LEU A 226 3.91 -11.06 3.20
C LEU A 226 4.76 -10.00 3.91
N THR A 227 4.83 -10.04 5.23
CA THR A 227 5.56 -9.06 6.04
C THR A 227 6.62 -9.74 6.90
N LYS A 228 7.80 -9.15 7.06
CA LYS A 228 8.85 -9.65 7.96
C LYS A 228 9.20 -11.14 7.73
N ALA A 229 9.37 -11.54 6.47
CA ALA A 229 9.71 -12.92 6.12
C ALA A 229 11.19 -13.07 5.76
N ARG A 230 11.85 -14.13 6.24
CA ARG A 230 13.27 -14.38 5.99
C ARG A 230 13.51 -15.79 5.48
N SER A 231 14.29 -15.93 4.40
CA SER A 231 14.63 -17.25 3.84
C SER A 231 13.41 -18.14 3.55
N CYS A 232 12.28 -17.53 3.18
CA CYS A 232 11.02 -18.24 2.98
C CYS A 232 10.77 -18.52 1.49
N LYS A 233 10.18 -19.68 1.19
CA LYS A 233 9.66 -20.03 -0.13
C LYS A 233 8.14 -19.95 -0.11
N VAL A 234 7.55 -19.08 -0.91
CA VAL A 234 6.09 -18.89 -0.97
C VAL A 234 5.60 -19.21 -2.38
N LEU A 235 4.74 -20.20 -2.49
CA LEU A 235 4.07 -20.61 -3.73
C LEU A 235 2.60 -20.26 -3.59
N CYS A 236 2.11 -19.36 -4.43
CA CYS A 236 0.74 -18.89 -4.37
C CYS A 236 0.07 -19.03 -5.74
N GLY A 237 -1.18 -19.47 -5.69
CA GLY A 237 -2.08 -19.42 -6.83
C GLY A 237 -2.38 -17.97 -7.26
N PRO A 238 -3.23 -17.81 -8.29
CA PRO A 238 -3.56 -16.51 -8.85
C PRO A 238 -4.36 -15.66 -7.86
N VAL A 239 -3.78 -14.52 -7.49
CA VAL A 239 -4.34 -13.54 -6.56
C VAL A 239 -5.22 -12.56 -7.32
N SER A 240 -6.48 -12.41 -6.89
CA SER A 240 -7.46 -11.59 -7.61
C SER A 240 -7.09 -10.11 -7.69
N THR A 241 -6.48 -9.55 -6.63
CA THR A 241 -6.17 -8.11 -6.58
C THR A 241 -4.66 -7.86 -6.54
N SER A 242 -4.09 -7.72 -5.35
CA SER A 242 -2.73 -7.25 -5.16
C SER A 242 -1.93 -8.14 -4.21
N VAL A 243 -0.62 -8.11 -4.42
CA VAL A 243 0.37 -8.76 -3.57
C VAL A 243 1.27 -7.69 -2.98
N PHE A 244 1.41 -7.70 -1.66
CA PHE A 244 2.26 -6.77 -0.91
C PHE A 244 3.37 -7.52 -0.19
N LEU A 245 4.63 -7.13 -0.42
CA LEU A 245 5.77 -7.59 0.36
C LEU A 245 6.39 -6.40 1.10
N GLU A 246 6.66 -6.61 2.38
CA GLU A 246 7.28 -5.62 3.26
C GLU A 246 8.30 -6.30 4.16
N ASP A 247 9.48 -5.70 4.34
CA ASP A 247 10.54 -6.20 5.23
C ASP A 247 10.93 -7.66 4.99
N CYS A 248 11.02 -8.08 3.73
CA CYS A 248 11.37 -9.45 3.35
C CYS A 248 12.86 -9.58 2.94
N SER A 249 13.51 -10.69 3.29
CA SER A 249 14.91 -10.95 2.90
C SER A 249 15.17 -12.40 2.49
N ASP A 250 15.94 -12.60 1.43
CA ASP A 250 16.37 -13.93 0.94
C ASP A 250 15.19 -14.86 0.60
N CYS A 251 14.07 -14.29 0.16
CA CYS A 251 12.84 -15.05 -0.11
C CYS A 251 12.73 -15.47 -1.58
N ILE A 252 11.96 -16.52 -1.83
CA ILE A 252 11.55 -16.95 -3.17
C ILE A 252 10.02 -16.94 -3.21
N LEU A 253 9.44 -16.15 -4.11
CA LEU A 253 8.00 -16.04 -4.27
C LEU A 253 7.61 -16.47 -5.69
N ALA A 254 6.59 -17.32 -5.82
CA ALA A 254 5.92 -17.60 -7.08
C ALA A 254 4.46 -17.19 -6.96
N VAL A 255 4.05 -16.16 -7.71
CA VAL A 255 2.69 -15.60 -7.62
C VAL A 255 2.23 -14.98 -8.94
N ALA A 256 0.93 -15.07 -9.21
CA ALA A 256 0.26 -14.31 -10.24
C ALA A 256 -0.72 -13.31 -9.60
N CYS A 257 -0.76 -12.05 -10.05
CA CYS A 257 -1.60 -11.02 -9.45
C CYS A 257 -1.93 -9.88 -10.43
N GLN A 258 -2.83 -8.96 -10.06
CA GLN A 258 -3.02 -7.74 -10.87
C GLN A 258 -1.93 -6.71 -10.61
N GLN A 259 -1.57 -6.51 -9.33
CA GLN A 259 -0.57 -5.54 -8.90
C GLN A 259 0.39 -6.16 -7.89
N LEU A 260 1.68 -5.88 -8.03
CA LEU A 260 2.70 -6.25 -7.04
C LEU A 260 3.31 -4.98 -6.45
N ARG A 261 3.40 -4.89 -5.12
CA ARG A 261 4.11 -3.81 -4.42
C ARG A 261 5.13 -4.39 -3.46
N LEU A 262 6.36 -3.92 -3.58
CA LEU A 262 7.50 -4.34 -2.77
C LEU A 262 8.04 -3.13 -2.02
N HIS A 263 8.20 -3.28 -0.71
CA HIS A 263 8.74 -2.27 0.17
C HIS A 263 9.84 -2.88 1.06
N SER A 264 10.95 -2.16 1.26
CA SER A 264 12.03 -2.55 2.20
C SER A 264 12.46 -4.02 2.08
N THR A 265 12.53 -4.55 0.85
CA THR A 265 12.80 -5.97 0.56
C THR A 265 14.18 -6.16 -0.06
N THR A 266 14.91 -7.18 0.38
CA THR A 266 16.29 -7.45 -0.07
C THR A 266 16.48 -8.87 -0.60
N ASN A 267 17.35 -9.02 -1.62
CA ASN A 267 17.79 -10.30 -2.19
C ASN A 267 16.67 -11.32 -2.42
N THR A 268 15.56 -10.89 -3.02
CA THR A 268 14.35 -11.71 -3.15
C THR A 268 14.07 -12.02 -4.62
N ARG A 269 13.78 -13.31 -4.89
CA ARG A 269 13.46 -13.81 -6.23
C ARG A 269 11.97 -13.96 -6.40
N ILE A 270 11.42 -13.38 -7.46
CA ILE A 270 9.98 -13.32 -7.67
C ILE A 270 9.64 -13.84 -9.06
N PHE A 271 8.98 -14.98 -9.09
CA PHE A 271 8.39 -15.60 -10.27
C PHE A 271 6.98 -15.01 -10.41
N LEU A 272 6.86 -14.00 -11.25
CA LEU A 272 5.71 -13.13 -11.33
C LEU A 272 4.94 -13.30 -12.63
N GLN A 273 3.63 -13.27 -12.52
CA GLN A 273 2.76 -12.86 -13.62
C GLN A 273 1.91 -11.70 -13.14
N VAL A 274 2.03 -10.55 -13.80
CA VAL A 274 1.33 -9.33 -13.41
C VAL A 274 0.56 -8.76 -14.59
N THR A 275 -0.73 -8.47 -14.40
CA THR A 275 -1.57 -7.93 -15.50
C THR A 275 -1.48 -6.41 -15.62
N SER A 276 -1.22 -5.71 -14.50
CA SER A 276 -1.02 -4.25 -14.48
C SER A 276 0.46 -3.91 -14.38
N ARG A 277 0.97 -3.68 -13.15
CA ARG A 277 2.32 -3.20 -12.89
C ARG A 277 2.91 -3.78 -11.59
N ALA A 278 4.23 -3.88 -11.55
CA ALA A 278 4.99 -4.17 -10.34
C ALA A 278 5.72 -2.91 -9.88
N ILE A 279 5.70 -2.65 -8.58
CA ILE A 279 6.27 -1.45 -7.96
C ILE A 279 7.32 -1.89 -6.93
N VAL A 280 8.51 -1.30 -6.99
CA VAL A 280 9.59 -1.45 -5.99
C VAL A 280 9.91 -0.12 -5.33
N GLU A 281 10.04 -0.15 -4.01
CA GLU A 281 10.39 0.99 -3.15
C GLU A 281 11.31 0.50 -2.03
N ASP A 282 12.40 1.22 -1.74
CA ASP A 282 13.41 0.84 -0.73
C ASP A 282 13.92 -0.61 -0.83
N CYS A 283 13.92 -1.17 -2.05
CA CYS A 283 14.34 -2.54 -2.30
C CYS A 283 15.76 -2.63 -2.85
N SER A 284 16.44 -3.77 -2.67
CA SER A 284 17.73 -4.03 -3.30
C SER A 284 17.93 -5.50 -3.65
N GLY A 285 18.53 -5.78 -4.83
CA GLY A 285 18.78 -7.15 -5.27
C GLY A 285 17.52 -7.95 -5.57
N ILE A 286 16.45 -7.30 -6.05
CA ILE A 286 15.22 -7.99 -6.46
C ILE A 286 15.45 -8.65 -7.83
N GLN A 287 15.00 -9.89 -7.99
CA GLN A 287 15.13 -10.61 -9.26
C GLN A 287 13.76 -11.07 -9.74
N PHE A 288 13.36 -10.66 -10.95
CA PHE A 288 12.10 -11.05 -11.55
C PHE A 288 12.27 -12.16 -12.59
N ALA A 289 11.36 -13.12 -12.59
CA ALA A 289 11.25 -14.18 -13.57
C ALA A 289 9.77 -14.40 -13.95
N PRO A 290 9.49 -15.02 -15.11
CA PRO A 290 8.13 -15.44 -15.43
C PRO A 290 7.58 -16.43 -14.38
N TYR A 291 6.29 -16.34 -14.08
CA TYR A 291 5.59 -17.34 -13.27
C TYR A 291 5.61 -18.72 -13.95
N THR A 292 6.18 -19.72 -13.28
CA THR A 292 6.34 -21.10 -13.80
C THR A 292 5.65 -22.17 -12.95
N TRP A 293 4.97 -21.78 -11.87
CA TRP A 293 4.33 -22.75 -10.98
C TRP A 293 3.00 -23.23 -11.55
N SER A 294 2.76 -24.54 -11.50
CA SER A 294 1.54 -25.17 -12.00
C SER A 294 1.08 -26.26 -11.05
N TYR A 295 -0.23 -26.34 -10.80
CA TYR A 295 -0.84 -27.38 -9.96
C TYR A 295 -2.24 -27.75 -10.48
N PRO A 296 -2.81 -28.91 -10.08
CA PRO A 296 -4.12 -29.32 -10.53
C PRO A 296 -5.21 -28.32 -10.14
N GLY A 297 -5.92 -27.75 -11.12
CA GLY A 297 -6.99 -26.78 -10.89
C GLY A 297 -6.58 -25.32 -11.03
N ILE A 298 -5.30 -25.02 -11.29
CA ILE A 298 -4.80 -23.65 -11.46
C ILE A 298 -5.56 -22.87 -12.55
N GLU A 299 -5.99 -23.53 -13.64
CA GLU A 299 -6.81 -22.90 -14.68
C GLU A 299 -8.15 -22.36 -14.14
N LYS A 300 -8.79 -23.08 -13.23
CA LYS A 300 -10.04 -22.63 -12.59
C LYS A 300 -9.78 -21.47 -11.65
N ASP A 301 -8.66 -21.49 -10.94
CA ASP A 301 -8.27 -20.40 -10.05
C ASP A 301 -7.96 -19.12 -10.85
N PHE A 302 -7.30 -19.24 -12.00
CA PHE A 302 -7.06 -18.11 -12.91
C PHE A 302 -8.39 -17.51 -13.37
N GLN A 303 -9.35 -18.35 -13.79
CA GLN A 303 -10.69 -17.90 -14.14
C GLN A 303 -11.42 -17.22 -12.97
N GLY A 304 -11.35 -17.80 -11.77
CA GLY A 304 -11.96 -17.26 -10.56
C GLY A 304 -11.32 -15.97 -10.03
N SER A 305 -10.05 -15.73 -10.36
CA SER A 305 -9.32 -14.50 -10.03
C SER A 305 -9.58 -13.34 -11.00
N GLY A 306 -10.11 -13.63 -12.19
CA GLY A 306 -10.28 -12.64 -13.27
C GLY A 306 -8.96 -12.21 -13.92
N LEU A 307 -7.85 -12.91 -13.66
CA LEU A 307 -6.57 -12.63 -14.30
C LEU A 307 -6.52 -13.17 -15.72
N ASP A 308 -6.14 -12.30 -16.65
CA ASP A 308 -5.91 -12.68 -18.04
C ASP A 308 -4.53 -13.34 -18.20
N ARG A 309 -4.50 -14.62 -18.57
CA ARG A 309 -3.26 -15.39 -18.76
C ARG A 309 -2.44 -14.91 -19.96
N SER A 310 -3.05 -14.16 -20.89
CA SER A 310 -2.37 -13.58 -22.05
C SER A 310 -1.65 -12.28 -21.72
N LYS A 311 -2.03 -11.60 -20.62
CA LYS A 311 -1.41 -10.34 -20.19
C LYS A 311 -0.38 -10.60 -19.12
N ASN A 312 0.88 -10.36 -19.46
CA ASN A 312 1.97 -10.51 -18.52
C ASN A 312 3.02 -9.40 -18.66
N ASN A 313 3.00 -8.46 -17.72
CA ASN A 313 3.88 -7.30 -17.65
C ASN A 313 5.01 -7.49 -16.62
N TRP A 314 5.44 -8.72 -16.36
CA TRP A 314 6.44 -9.03 -15.33
C TRP A 314 7.80 -8.34 -15.55
N THR A 315 8.12 -7.93 -16.77
CA THR A 315 9.34 -7.16 -17.10
C THR A 315 9.18 -5.65 -16.87
N ASN A 316 7.95 -5.16 -16.67
CA ASN A 316 7.65 -3.74 -16.51
C ASN A 316 7.51 -3.40 -15.02
N VAL A 317 8.65 -3.09 -14.39
CA VAL A 317 8.76 -2.82 -12.96
C VAL A 317 9.13 -1.35 -12.76
N ASP A 318 8.31 -0.64 -11.98
CA ASP A 318 8.53 0.76 -11.63
C ASP A 318 9.28 0.85 -10.31
N ASP A 319 10.44 1.52 -10.32
CA ASP A 319 11.21 1.83 -9.12
C ASP A 319 10.96 3.29 -8.69
N PHE A 320 10.31 3.46 -7.53
CA PHE A 320 9.97 4.79 -7.01
C PHE A 320 11.18 5.57 -6.50
N ASN A 321 12.21 4.86 -6.01
CA ASN A 321 13.42 5.50 -5.50
C ASN A 321 14.42 5.84 -6.59
N TRP A 322 14.28 5.24 -7.78
CA TRP A 322 15.17 5.47 -8.89
C TRP A 322 14.66 6.59 -9.81
N LEU A 323 14.99 7.83 -9.43
CA LEU A 323 14.65 9.03 -10.21
C LEU A 323 15.45 9.17 -11.53
N ALA A 324 16.52 8.37 -11.70
CA ALA A 324 17.42 8.41 -12.85
C ALA A 324 16.86 7.56 -14.01
N ARG A 325 16.00 8.18 -14.82
CA ARG A 325 15.26 7.52 -15.91
C ARG A 325 16.12 7.02 -17.09
N ASP A 326 17.38 7.45 -17.17
CA ASP A 326 18.28 7.17 -18.30
C ASP A 326 19.15 5.92 -18.06
N VAL A 327 19.07 5.30 -16.86
CA VAL A 327 19.85 4.12 -16.47
C VAL A 327 18.89 3.11 -15.81
N ALA A 328 19.04 1.82 -16.13
CA ALA A 328 18.27 0.77 -15.47
C ALA A 328 18.52 0.82 -13.96
N SER A 329 17.45 0.68 -13.16
CA SER A 329 17.60 0.68 -11.70
C SER A 329 18.53 -0.46 -11.26
N PRO A 330 19.49 -0.20 -10.34
CA PRO A 330 20.31 -1.25 -9.76
C PRO A 330 19.55 -2.11 -8.74
N ASN A 331 18.34 -1.70 -8.34
CA ASN A 331 17.59 -2.33 -7.25
C ASN A 331 16.88 -3.62 -7.69
N TRP A 332 16.62 -3.76 -8.99
CA TRP A 332 15.99 -4.94 -9.55
C TRP A 332 16.67 -5.38 -10.85
N SER A 333 16.55 -6.67 -11.15
CA SER A 333 17.10 -7.28 -12.35
C SER A 333 16.21 -8.42 -12.84
N ILE A 334 16.41 -8.85 -14.07
CA ILE A 334 15.77 -10.05 -14.61
C ILE A 334 16.64 -11.25 -14.25
N LEU A 335 16.03 -12.30 -13.68
CA LEU A 335 16.74 -13.53 -13.36
C LEU A 335 17.23 -14.21 -14.66
N PRO A 336 18.50 -14.65 -14.75
CA PRO A 336 19.03 -15.36 -15.91
C PRO A 336 18.29 -16.69 -16.15
N GLU A 337 18.15 -17.09 -17.42
CA GLU A 337 17.38 -18.30 -17.79
C GLU A 337 17.86 -19.59 -17.14
N GLU A 338 19.17 -19.71 -16.88
CA GLU A 338 19.73 -20.89 -16.22
C GLU A 338 19.29 -21.04 -14.76
N GLU A 339 19.06 -19.92 -14.08
CA GLU A 339 18.63 -19.88 -12.69
C GLU A 339 17.09 -19.93 -12.54
N ARG A 340 16.34 -19.82 -13.65
CA ARG A 340 14.87 -19.92 -13.65
C ARG A 340 14.37 -21.35 -13.45
N LYS A 341 15.22 -22.36 -13.63
CA LYS A 341 14.89 -23.79 -13.46
C LYS A 341 14.86 -24.16 -11.97
N ILE A 342 13.85 -23.67 -11.26
CA ILE A 342 13.61 -24.04 -9.86
C ILE A 342 12.76 -25.31 -9.80
N GLN A 343 13.27 -26.33 -9.10
CA GLN A 343 12.43 -27.43 -8.64
C GLN A 343 11.62 -26.95 -7.43
N TRP A 344 10.31 -26.96 -7.60
CA TRP A 344 9.35 -26.50 -6.58
C TRP A 344 9.01 -27.59 -5.55
N ASP A 345 9.45 -28.83 -5.79
CA ASP A 345 9.22 -30.02 -4.98
C ASP A 345 10.17 -30.13 -3.78
#